data_AF-A0A942UVB2-F1
#
_entry.id   AF-A0A942UVB2-F1
#
_cell.length_a   1.000
_cell.length_b   1.000
_cell.length_c   1.000
_cell.angle_alpha   90.00
_cell.angle_beta   90.00
_cell.angle_gamma   90.00
#
_symmetry.space_group_name_H-M   'P 1'
#
loop_
_entity.id
_entity.type
_entity.pdbx_description
1 polymer ?
#
loop_
_entity_poly.entity_id
_entity_poly.type
_entity_poly.pdbx_seq_one_letter_code
_entity_poly.pdbx_strand_id
1 'polypeptide(L)'
;MREGNIKTNMVMDDIIDDIDFFNISTVNVDVSQLLNVFNPKIKDVYGCLIIDNNDEIQLNDINFHRIISMYGDKTGYEASCNEIRLNDYIKGDIYEVKDVISLGFMILNIWSLILKESYPNYNFCLIISSNKKIVTLRFHIVREEENIWLSDNLQDYKDEAVAYKII
;
A
#
# COMPACT_ATOMS: atom_id res chain seq x y z
N MET A 1 16.54 -5.08 3.10
CA MET A 1 15.07 -4.88 3.04
C MET A 1 14.48 -4.35 4.35
N ARG A 2 14.98 -4.74 5.53
CA ARG A 2 14.64 -4.06 6.79
C ARG A 2 15.44 -2.76 6.95
N GLU A 3 15.09 -1.73 6.18
CA GLU A 3 15.51 -0.36 6.48
C GLU A 3 14.32 0.37 7.12
N GLY A 4 14.46 0.74 8.40
CA GLY A 4 13.40 1.35 9.21
C GLY A 4 12.58 0.37 10.06
N ASN A 5 11.80 0.90 11.00
CA ASN A 5 10.91 0.17 11.92
C ASN A 5 9.67 -0.40 11.18
N ILE A 6 9.89 -1.34 10.26
CA ILE A 6 8.79 -2.10 9.67
C ILE A 6 8.28 -3.13 10.69
N LYS A 7 6.95 -3.18 10.86
CA LYS A 7 6.26 -4.17 11.67
C LYS A 7 5.63 -5.20 10.75
N THR A 8 5.80 -6.47 11.10
CA THR A 8 5.39 -7.63 10.29
C THR A 8 4.61 -8.62 11.17
N ASN A 9 3.76 -9.44 10.55
CA ASN A 9 3.33 -10.69 11.16
C ASN A 9 4.28 -11.84 10.78
N MET A 10 4.14 -12.98 11.47
CA MET A 10 5.01 -14.14 11.22
C MET A 10 4.98 -14.60 9.76
N VAL A 11 3.80 -14.59 9.12
CA VAL A 11 3.63 -15.02 7.73
C VAL A 11 4.44 -14.13 6.77
N MET A 12 4.49 -12.82 7.01
CA MET A 12 5.32 -11.92 6.21
C MET A 12 6.81 -12.12 6.48
N ASP A 13 7.21 -12.36 7.73
CA ASP A 13 8.61 -12.65 8.06
C ASP A 13 9.11 -13.89 7.33
N ASP A 14 8.34 -14.98 7.33
CA ASP A 14 8.68 -16.22 6.63
C ASP A 14 8.90 -15.98 5.12
N ILE A 15 8.08 -15.13 4.49
CA ILE A 15 8.24 -14.77 3.08
C ILE A 15 9.50 -13.94 2.87
N ILE A 16 9.74 -12.94 3.73
CA ILE A 16 10.92 -12.07 3.62
C ILE A 16 12.21 -12.87 3.75
N ASP A 17 12.24 -13.84 4.66
CA ASP A 17 13.39 -14.70 4.89
C ASP A 17 13.66 -15.67 3.72
N ASP A 18 12.63 -16.01 2.93
CA ASP A 18 12.73 -16.82 1.70
C ASP A 18 13.12 -16.02 0.44
N ILE A 19 13.20 -14.68 0.53
CA ILE A 19 13.65 -13.86 -0.60
C ILE A 19 15.16 -14.09 -0.82
N ASP A 20 15.49 -14.99 -1.76
CA ASP A 20 16.84 -15.21 -2.25
C ASP A 20 17.12 -14.37 -3.51
N PHE A 21 17.97 -13.37 -3.37
CA PHE A 21 18.37 -12.47 -4.46
C PHE A 21 19.12 -13.17 -5.61
N PHE A 22 19.65 -14.38 -5.39
CA PHE A 22 20.31 -15.14 -6.44
C PHE A 22 19.33 -15.92 -7.32
N ASN A 23 18.06 -16.04 -6.92
CA ASN A 23 17.02 -16.82 -7.60
C ASN A 23 15.71 -16.01 -7.82
N ILE A 24 15.82 -14.76 -8.27
CA ILE A 24 14.63 -13.95 -8.61
C ILE A 24 14.04 -14.45 -9.93
N SER A 25 12.74 -14.76 -9.92
CA SER A 25 12.03 -15.11 -11.16
C SER A 25 12.02 -13.91 -12.12
N THR A 26 12.09 -14.16 -13.42
CA THR A 26 11.89 -13.08 -14.40
C THR A 26 10.43 -12.63 -14.38
N VAL A 27 10.15 -11.44 -13.87
CA VAL A 27 8.82 -10.83 -13.88
C VAL A 27 8.67 -9.93 -15.10
N ASN A 28 7.70 -10.24 -15.96
CA ASN A 28 7.33 -9.34 -17.06
C ASN A 28 6.33 -8.30 -16.54
N VAL A 29 6.59 -7.02 -16.76
CA VAL A 29 5.72 -5.92 -16.29
C VAL A 29 5.32 -5.01 -17.43
N ASP A 30 4.12 -4.41 -17.33
CA ASP A 30 3.80 -3.24 -18.15
C ASP A 30 4.42 -1.99 -17.54
N VAL A 31 5.59 -1.57 -18.06
CA VAL A 31 6.29 -0.39 -17.53
C VAL A 31 5.41 0.86 -17.59
N SER A 32 4.59 1.01 -18.64
CA SER A 32 3.76 2.22 -18.79
C SER A 32 2.71 2.35 -17.67
N GLN A 33 2.11 1.24 -17.27
CA GLN A 33 1.13 1.21 -16.20
C GLN A 33 1.81 1.24 -14.81
N LEU A 34 2.97 0.59 -14.68
CA LEU A 34 3.71 0.54 -13.42
C LEU A 34 4.32 1.90 -13.04
N LEU A 35 4.63 2.77 -14.02
CA LEU A 35 5.06 4.15 -13.74
C LEU A 35 4.02 4.94 -12.91
N ASN A 36 2.73 4.73 -13.16
CA ASN A 36 1.65 5.35 -12.39
C ASN A 36 1.53 4.76 -10.98
N VAL A 37 2.04 3.55 -10.75
CA VAL A 37 2.14 2.96 -9.41
C VAL A 37 3.36 3.50 -8.69
N PHE A 38 4.51 3.66 -9.36
CA PHE A 38 5.72 4.22 -8.74
C PHE A 38 5.55 5.69 -8.33
N ASN A 39 4.95 6.50 -9.20
CA ASN A 39 4.75 7.93 -8.99
C ASN A 39 3.27 8.29 -9.12
N PRO A 40 2.45 7.95 -8.11
CA PRO A 40 1.02 8.18 -8.19
C PRO A 40 0.71 9.68 -8.13
N LYS A 41 -0.30 10.12 -8.88
CA LYS A 41 -0.91 11.43 -8.65
C LYS A 41 -1.75 11.36 -7.38
N ILE A 42 -1.57 12.31 -6.48
CA ILE A 42 -2.26 12.34 -5.19
C ILE A 42 -3.12 13.59 -5.11
N LYS A 43 -4.36 13.44 -4.66
CA LYS A 43 -5.35 14.49 -4.56
C LYS A 43 -5.91 14.60 -3.15
N ASP A 44 -6.03 15.83 -2.65
CA ASP A 44 -6.74 16.10 -1.41
C ASP A 44 -8.26 16.06 -1.64
N VAL A 45 -8.91 15.16 -0.92
CA VAL A 45 -10.36 14.94 -0.89
C VAL A 45 -10.81 15.07 0.56
N TYR A 46 -11.22 16.28 0.95
CA TYR A 46 -11.70 16.59 2.31
C TYR A 46 -10.68 16.23 3.42
N GLY A 47 -9.39 16.46 3.18
CA GLY A 47 -8.29 16.12 4.08
C GLY A 47 -7.90 14.65 4.08
N CYS A 48 -8.31 13.90 3.05
CA CYS A 48 -7.79 12.58 2.72
C CYS A 48 -6.96 12.69 1.44
N LEU A 49 -5.77 12.12 1.42
CA LEU A 49 -4.89 12.07 0.27
C LEU A 49 -5.13 10.78 -0.51
N ILE A 50 -5.72 10.91 -1.70
CA ILE A 50 -6.21 9.80 -2.51
C ILE A 50 -5.41 9.70 -3.82
N ILE A 51 -5.01 8.50 -4.21
CA ILE A 51 -4.42 8.22 -5.53
C ILE A 51 -5.47 8.50 -6.62
N ASP A 52 -5.17 9.40 -7.55
CA ASP A 52 -6.03 9.82 -8.67
C ASP A 52 -5.22 9.93 -9.97
N ASN A 53 -4.69 8.81 -10.45
CA ASN A 53 -3.79 8.77 -11.60
C ASN A 53 -4.42 9.31 -12.91
N ASN A 54 -5.74 9.21 -13.02
CA ASN A 54 -6.51 9.55 -14.22
C ASN A 54 -7.31 10.85 -14.09
N ASP A 55 -7.15 11.60 -12.99
CA ASP A 55 -7.91 12.84 -12.71
C ASP A 55 -9.45 12.61 -12.72
N GLU A 56 -9.89 11.44 -12.25
CA GLU A 56 -11.28 10.99 -12.25
C GLU A 56 -12.09 11.57 -11.09
N ILE A 57 -11.43 11.97 -9.99
CA ILE A 57 -12.12 12.46 -8.80
C ILE A 57 -12.66 13.88 -9.04
N GLN A 58 -13.97 14.06 -8.99
CA GLN A 58 -14.61 15.39 -9.05
C GLN A 58 -15.23 15.73 -7.70
N LEU A 59 -14.66 16.72 -7.00
CA LEU A 59 -15.05 17.04 -5.61
C LEU A 59 -16.55 17.41 -5.47
N ASN A 60 -17.12 18.03 -6.51
CA ASN A 60 -18.53 18.45 -6.50
C ASN A 60 -19.52 17.27 -6.48
N ASP A 61 -19.08 16.07 -6.87
CA ASP A 61 -19.92 14.87 -6.96
C ASP A 61 -19.83 14.00 -5.69
N ILE A 62 -19.03 14.42 -4.70
CA ILE A 62 -18.71 13.62 -3.53
C ILE A 62 -19.64 13.94 -2.36
N ASN A 63 -20.49 12.98 -1.99
CA ASN A 63 -21.18 13.01 -0.70
C ASN A 63 -20.27 12.44 0.40
N PHE A 64 -19.39 13.29 0.94
CA PHE A 64 -18.37 12.85 1.90
C PHE A 64 -18.96 12.29 3.21
N HIS A 65 -20.08 12.83 3.69
CA HIS A 65 -20.76 12.28 4.88
C HIS A 65 -21.20 10.83 4.68
N ARG A 66 -21.76 10.52 3.50
CA ARG A 66 -22.14 9.15 3.16
C ARG A 66 -20.91 8.24 3.08
N ILE A 67 -19.82 8.70 2.48
CA ILE A 67 -18.57 7.94 2.39
C ILE A 67 -18.06 7.58 3.78
N ILE A 68 -17.91 8.56 4.68
CA ILE A 68 -17.43 8.30 6.03
C ILE A 68 -18.36 7.33 6.78
N SER A 69 -19.68 7.43 6.59
CA SER A 69 -20.61 6.46 7.20
C SER A 69 -20.41 5.00 6.72
N MET A 70 -19.85 4.80 5.52
CA MET A 70 -19.58 3.47 4.97
C MET A 70 -18.21 2.93 5.39
N TYR A 71 -17.20 3.80 5.48
CA TYR A 71 -15.83 3.41 5.78
C TYR A 71 -15.45 3.58 7.26
N GLY A 72 -16.34 4.13 8.08
CA GLY A 72 -16.14 4.39 9.51
C GLY A 72 -15.52 5.76 9.78
N ASP A 73 -14.33 6.01 9.22
CA ASP A 73 -13.56 7.24 9.41
C ASP A 73 -12.72 7.58 8.16
N LYS A 74 -11.89 8.62 8.26
CA LYS A 74 -11.03 9.04 7.14
C LYS A 74 -9.93 8.02 6.85
N THR A 75 -9.39 7.39 7.88
CA THR A 75 -8.38 6.34 7.76
C THR A 75 -8.90 5.13 6.99
N GLY A 76 -10.10 4.64 7.31
CA GLY A 76 -10.78 3.56 6.60
C GLY A 76 -11.08 3.91 5.15
N TYR A 77 -11.52 5.14 4.88
CA TYR A 77 -11.77 5.62 3.52
C TYR A 77 -10.48 5.69 2.70
N GLU A 78 -9.47 6.37 3.23
CA GLU A 78 -8.19 6.61 2.56
C GLU A 78 -7.42 5.29 2.30
N ALA A 79 -7.33 4.41 3.29
CA ALA A 79 -6.69 3.10 3.13
C ALA A 79 -7.42 2.18 2.14
N SER A 80 -8.72 2.40 1.91
CA SER A 80 -9.51 1.65 0.93
C SER A 80 -9.34 2.20 -0.48
N CYS A 81 -9.35 3.53 -0.64
CA CYS A 81 -9.17 4.18 -1.93
C CYS A 81 -7.73 4.10 -2.46
N ASN A 82 -6.75 4.02 -1.56
CA ASN A 82 -5.34 3.89 -1.92
C ASN A 82 -4.87 2.43 -2.08
N GLU A 83 -5.79 1.46 -2.14
CA GLU A 83 -5.42 0.06 -2.44
C GLU A 83 -4.97 -0.07 -3.90
N ILE A 84 -3.75 -0.57 -4.08
CA ILE A 84 -3.21 -1.00 -5.37
C ILE A 84 -2.91 -2.49 -5.31
N ARG A 85 -3.44 -3.26 -6.26
CA ARG A 85 -3.15 -4.70 -6.44
C ARG A 85 -2.00 -4.84 -7.43
N LEU A 86 -0.81 -5.21 -6.96
CA LEU A 86 0.38 -5.25 -7.82
C LEU A 86 0.26 -6.29 -8.93
N ASN A 87 -0.46 -7.38 -8.67
CA ASN A 87 -0.68 -8.43 -9.65
C ASN A 87 -1.38 -7.93 -10.92
N ASP A 88 -2.17 -6.86 -10.87
CA ASP A 88 -2.84 -6.28 -12.03
C ASP A 88 -1.85 -5.67 -13.04
N TYR A 89 -0.60 -5.43 -12.63
CA TYR A 89 0.47 -4.83 -13.43
C TYR A 89 1.53 -5.83 -13.89
N ILE A 90 1.41 -7.10 -13.49
CA ILE A 90 2.35 -8.17 -13.82
C ILE A 90 1.78 -9.04 -14.94
N LYS A 91 2.60 -9.31 -15.96
CA LYS A 91 2.22 -10.13 -17.12
C LYS A 91 2.74 -11.56 -17.00
N GLY A 92 1.87 -12.51 -17.32
CA GLY A 92 2.18 -13.93 -17.32
C GLY A 92 1.96 -14.60 -15.97
N ASP A 93 1.92 -15.93 -15.96
CA ASP A 93 1.53 -16.72 -14.78
C ASP A 93 2.74 -17.32 -14.02
N ILE A 94 3.96 -16.99 -14.46
CA ILE A 94 5.20 -17.59 -13.93
C ILE A 94 5.94 -16.54 -13.10
N TYR A 95 5.45 -16.29 -11.88
CA TYR A 95 6.13 -15.50 -10.86
C TYR A 95 5.81 -16.08 -9.47
N GLU A 96 6.72 -15.90 -8.52
CA GLU A 96 6.44 -16.24 -7.12
C GLU A 96 5.91 -15.03 -6.37
N VAL A 97 5.06 -15.25 -5.38
CA VAL A 97 4.48 -14.17 -4.55
C VAL A 97 5.58 -13.33 -3.88
N LYS A 98 6.70 -13.96 -3.51
CA LYS A 98 7.85 -13.27 -2.91
C LYS A 98 8.53 -12.27 -3.85
N ASP A 99 8.52 -12.53 -5.16
CA ASP A 99 9.04 -11.61 -6.17
C ASP A 99 8.15 -10.35 -6.24
N VAL A 100 6.83 -10.55 -6.21
CA VAL A 100 5.85 -9.45 -6.21
C VAL A 100 5.92 -8.64 -4.92
N ILE A 101 6.10 -9.30 -3.78
CA ILE A 101 6.31 -8.64 -2.48
C ILE A 101 7.60 -7.82 -2.50
N SER A 102 8.67 -8.35 -3.09
CA SER A 102 9.95 -7.64 -3.25
C SER A 102 9.79 -6.35 -4.04
N LEU A 103 9.07 -6.41 -5.18
CA LEU A 103 8.70 -5.23 -5.95
C LEU A 103 7.84 -4.26 -5.13
N GLY A 104 6.87 -4.78 -4.37
CA GLY A 104 6.02 -3.98 -3.51
C GLY A 104 6.78 -3.19 -2.45
N PHE A 105 7.79 -3.80 -1.81
CA PHE A 105 8.65 -3.08 -0.88
C PHE A 105 9.44 -1.95 -1.55
N MET A 106 9.91 -2.15 -2.79
CA MET A 106 10.56 -1.07 -3.54
C MET A 106 9.60 0.09 -3.82
N ILE A 107 8.36 -0.21 -4.22
CA ILE A 107 7.31 0.80 -4.45
C ILE A 107 7.00 1.55 -3.16
N LEU A 108 6.84 0.88 -2.02
CA LEU A 108 6.59 1.54 -0.73
C LEU A 108 7.77 2.43 -0.28
N ASN A 109 9.00 2.11 -0.65
CA ASN A 109 10.14 2.99 -0.41
C ASN A 109 10.06 4.26 -1.27
N ILE A 110 9.64 4.14 -2.54
CA ILE A 110 9.43 5.29 -3.42
C ILE A 110 8.28 6.15 -2.92
N TRP A 111 7.13 5.55 -2.58
CA TRP A 111 5.99 6.25 -1.97
C TRP A 111 6.39 6.98 -0.70
N SER A 112 7.24 6.36 0.14
CA SER A 112 7.73 6.99 1.35
C SER A 112 8.46 8.31 1.08
N LEU A 113 9.27 8.36 0.01
CA LEU A 113 10.00 9.57 -0.37
C LEU A 113 9.03 10.62 -0.93
N ILE A 114 8.18 10.23 -1.88
CA ILE A 114 7.21 11.15 -2.53
C ILE A 114 6.28 11.78 -1.49
N LEU A 115 5.72 10.98 -0.58
CA LEU A 115 4.79 11.45 0.44
C LEU A 115 5.49 12.41 1.41
N LYS A 116 6.71 12.11 1.86
CA LYS A 116 7.43 12.99 2.78
C LYS A 116 7.94 14.27 2.14
N GLU A 117 8.31 14.23 0.88
CA GLU A 117 8.69 15.42 0.14
C GLU A 117 7.49 16.32 -0.13
N SER A 118 6.36 15.75 -0.56
CA SER A 118 5.16 16.51 -0.95
C SER A 118 4.33 16.96 0.24
N TYR A 119 4.32 16.18 1.33
CA TYR A 119 3.44 16.33 2.48
C TYR A 119 4.21 16.19 3.81
N PRO A 120 5.25 17.01 4.05
CA PRO A 120 6.21 16.82 5.15
C PRO A 120 5.60 16.90 6.56
N ASN A 121 4.45 17.57 6.70
CA ASN A 121 3.77 17.74 7.99
C ASN A 121 2.87 16.56 8.37
N TYR A 122 2.69 15.59 7.48
CA TYR A 122 1.87 14.41 7.73
C TYR A 122 2.73 13.20 8.05
N ASN A 123 2.23 12.34 8.93
CA ASN A 123 2.76 11.00 9.13
C ASN A 123 1.90 10.02 8.33
N PHE A 124 2.54 9.02 7.73
CA PHE A 124 1.84 8.06 6.87
C PHE A 124 2.07 6.65 7.36
N CYS A 125 1.02 5.83 7.35
CA CYS A 125 1.12 4.38 7.47
C CYS A 125 1.14 3.79 6.06
N LEU A 126 2.24 3.14 5.71
CA LEU A 126 2.41 2.40 4.46
C LEU A 126 2.25 0.93 4.74
N ILE A 127 1.39 0.25 3.99
CA ILE A 127 0.98 -1.14 4.24
C ILE A 127 1.23 -1.96 2.99
N ILE A 128 1.76 -3.16 3.17
CA ILE A 128 1.77 -4.23 2.18
C ILE A 128 1.13 -5.47 2.79
N SER A 129 0.27 -6.12 2.03
CA SER A 129 -0.30 -7.41 2.43
C SER A 129 -0.37 -8.40 1.28
N SER A 130 -0.46 -9.68 1.60
CA SER A 130 -0.67 -10.75 0.62
C SER A 130 -1.50 -11.89 1.18
N ASN A 131 -2.49 -12.33 0.42
CA ASN A 131 -3.28 -13.54 0.71
C ASN A 131 -2.74 -14.78 -0.04
N LYS A 132 -1.42 -14.82 -0.30
CA LYS A 132 -0.71 -15.85 -1.11
C LYS A 132 -1.05 -15.86 -2.60
N LYS A 133 -1.94 -14.98 -3.08
CA LYS A 133 -2.25 -14.84 -4.50
C LYS A 133 -2.10 -13.40 -4.96
N ILE A 134 -2.68 -12.49 -4.19
CA ILE A 134 -2.73 -11.07 -4.50
C ILE A 134 -1.88 -10.34 -3.47
N VAL A 135 -0.96 -9.51 -3.96
CA VAL A 135 -0.20 -8.55 -3.17
C VAL A 135 -0.84 -7.19 -3.32
N THR A 136 -1.18 -6.56 -2.19
CA THR A 136 -1.75 -5.22 -2.16
C THR A 136 -0.84 -4.24 -1.45
N LEU A 137 -0.79 -3.01 -1.95
CA LEU A 137 -0.17 -1.86 -1.31
C LEU A 137 -1.27 -0.88 -0.93
N ARG A 138 -1.13 -0.26 0.24
CA ARG A 138 -2.04 0.80 0.72
C ARG A 138 -1.25 1.87 1.44
N PHE A 139 -1.81 3.07 1.51
CA PHE A 139 -1.37 4.06 2.48
C PHE A 139 -2.53 4.87 3.03
N HIS A 140 -2.33 5.40 4.24
CA HIS A 140 -3.18 6.43 4.82
C HIS A 140 -2.37 7.35 5.74
N ILE A 141 -2.87 8.54 6.00
CA ILE A 141 -2.37 9.47 7.02
C ILE A 141 -2.65 8.88 8.40
N VAL A 142 -1.68 8.97 9.30
CA VAL A 142 -1.85 8.68 10.72
C VAL A 142 -2.45 9.92 11.39
N ARG A 143 -3.60 9.76 12.04
CA ARG A 143 -4.35 10.84 12.70
C ARG A 143 -4.39 10.56 14.20
N GLU A 144 -4.27 11.59 15.03
CA GLU A 144 -4.20 11.41 16.50
C GLU A 144 -5.49 10.82 17.09
N GLU A 145 -6.63 11.11 16.48
CA GLU A 145 -7.96 10.72 16.94
C GLU A 145 -8.50 9.45 16.25
N GLU A 146 -7.74 8.84 15.34
CA GLU A 146 -8.15 7.64 14.60
C GLU A 146 -7.09 6.53 14.74
N ASN A 147 -7.52 5.28 14.75
CA ASN A 147 -6.57 4.16 14.73
C ASN A 147 -5.95 4.03 13.33
N ILE A 148 -4.78 3.39 13.24
CA ILE A 148 -4.31 2.93 11.93
C ILE A 148 -5.26 1.87 11.36
N TRP A 149 -5.24 1.67 10.04
CA TRP A 149 -6.18 0.77 9.37
C TRP A 149 -6.06 -0.71 9.82
N LEU A 150 -4.88 -1.11 10.26
CA LEU A 150 -4.60 -2.48 10.73
C LEU A 150 -4.97 -2.66 12.20
N SER A 151 -5.26 -3.90 12.60
CA SER A 151 -5.42 -4.23 14.03
C SER A 151 -4.14 -3.95 14.82
N ASP A 152 -4.30 -3.70 16.12
CA ASP A 152 -3.17 -3.49 17.04
C ASP A 152 -2.21 -4.68 17.08
N ASN A 153 -2.75 -5.90 16.92
CA ASN A 153 -1.99 -7.14 16.86
C ASN A 153 -1.99 -7.74 15.46
N LEU A 154 -0.90 -7.54 14.72
CA LEU A 154 -0.74 -8.09 13.37
C LEU A 154 -0.82 -9.63 13.31
N GLN A 155 -0.58 -10.32 14.42
CA GLN A 155 -0.66 -11.79 14.44
C GLN A 155 -2.10 -12.31 14.34
N ASP A 156 -3.10 -11.44 14.48
CA ASP A 156 -4.51 -11.81 14.28
C ASP A 156 -4.82 -12.10 12.79
N TYR A 157 -4.00 -11.58 11.86
CA TYR A 157 -4.06 -11.90 10.43
C TYR A 157 -3.36 -13.23 10.15
N LYS A 158 -4.05 -14.36 10.44
CA LYS A 158 -3.44 -15.71 10.38
C LYS A 158 -3.17 -16.22 8.97
N ASP A 159 -3.99 -15.83 8.01
CA ASP A 159 -3.95 -16.35 6.63
C ASP A 159 -3.40 -15.34 5.61
N GLU A 160 -2.97 -14.17 6.08
CA GLU A 160 -2.45 -13.09 5.26
C GLU A 160 -1.06 -12.70 5.75
N ALA A 161 -0.11 -12.52 4.83
CA ALA A 161 1.13 -11.84 5.15
C ALA A 161 0.84 -10.35 5.24
N VAL A 162 1.22 -9.69 6.33
CA VAL A 162 0.99 -8.25 6.53
C VAL A 162 2.24 -7.59 7.08
N ALA A 163 2.62 -6.46 6.48
CA ALA A 163 3.58 -5.54 7.05
C ALA A 163 3.15 -4.09 6.89
N TYR A 164 3.59 -3.26 7.83
CA TYR A 164 3.44 -1.81 7.72
C TYR A 164 4.64 -1.07 8.29
N LYS A 165 4.83 0.17 7.82
CA LYS A 165 5.75 1.12 8.43
C LYS A 165 5.08 2.49 8.55
N ILE A 166 5.37 3.19 9.63
CA ILE A 166 4.98 4.59 9.80
C ILE A 166 6.18 5.45 9.44
N ILE A 167 5.94 6.46 8.62
CA ILE A 167 6.95 7.42 8.18
C ILE A 167 6.56 8.82 8.61
#